data_AF-A0A0M1J4N2-F1
#
_entry.id   AF-A0A0M1J4N2-F1
#
_cell.length_a   1.000
_cell.length_b   1.000
_cell.length_c   1.000
_cell.angle_alpha   90.00
_cell.angle_beta   90.00
_cell.angle_gamma   90.00
#
_symmetry.space_group_name_H-M   'P 1'
#
loop_
_entity.id
_entity.type
_entity.pdbx_description
1 polymer ?
#
loop_
_entity_poly.entity_id
_entity_poly.type
_entity_poly.pdbx_seq_one_letter_code
_entity_poly.pdbx_strand_id
1 'polypeptide(L)'
;GLAKLCGVTEGAIRGFIRRLQKTYKKVGTEVRTNYESEIYNLLKDKVIFLEELRTIGSHPLQQGGPFKVICSDVCIIFISYYAKKGYQEAIESSIKFMEFGIEQFIFIQVGFIPRPESIMLDDIEYLIAKEKVQVNKSRQEEVQFFTNPITGECGIELQGLCYICGGVALKHVKTFLDAQQDPYVQANHPQQIVKASICAKVLEHFGHQHKPRKTVAQHWANTLNPIVPVLHQKTNYQAPAVTDRESMLQAEIANLKQEIEHLQQLAHQTRGSGNMDWHDFLVRFLKQ
;
A
#
# COMPACT_ATOMS: atom_id res chain seq x y z
N GLY A 1 0.65 23.49 10.03
CA GLY A 1 -0.08 22.54 9.18
C GLY A 1 -0.76 23.25 8.04
N LEU A 2 -2.04 23.56 8.17
CA LEU A 2 -2.88 24.12 7.09
C LEU A 2 -2.27 25.30 6.33
N ALA A 3 -1.69 26.27 7.04
CA ALA A 3 -1.06 27.44 6.39
C ALA A 3 0.04 27.05 5.38
N LYS A 4 0.85 26.03 5.70
CA LYS A 4 1.87 25.47 4.81
C LYS A 4 1.25 24.80 3.59
N LEU A 5 0.17 24.02 3.79
CA LEU A 5 -0.58 23.39 2.70
C LEU A 5 -1.21 24.42 1.76
N CYS A 6 -1.52 25.61 2.26
CA CYS A 6 -2.11 26.69 1.47
C CYS A 6 -1.07 27.68 0.89
N GLY A 7 0.22 27.55 1.21
CA GLY A 7 1.24 28.52 0.79
C GLY A 7 1.06 29.91 1.43
N VAL A 8 0.51 29.98 2.65
CA VAL A 8 0.24 31.24 3.35
C VAL A 8 0.79 31.27 4.77
N THR A 9 0.79 32.45 5.38
CA THR A 9 1.18 32.61 6.78
C THR A 9 0.11 32.07 7.73
N GLU A 10 0.54 31.57 8.89
CA GLU A 10 -0.39 31.16 9.96
C GLU A 10 -1.33 32.31 10.36
N GLY A 11 -0.82 33.54 10.35
CA GLY A 11 -1.58 34.75 10.63
C GLY A 11 -2.76 34.97 9.67
N ALA A 12 -2.62 34.62 8.39
CA ALA A 12 -3.69 34.72 7.41
C ALA A 12 -4.86 33.78 7.76
N ILE A 13 -4.56 32.49 7.99
CA ILE A 13 -5.56 31.48 8.38
C ILE A 13 -6.22 31.84 9.71
N ARG A 14 -5.40 32.16 10.73
CA ARG A 14 -5.89 32.54 12.06
C ARG A 14 -6.74 33.81 12.00
N GLY A 15 -6.38 34.76 11.16
CA GLY A 15 -7.15 35.98 10.91
C GLY A 15 -8.54 35.67 10.36
N PHE A 16 -8.64 34.78 9.36
CA PHE A 16 -9.93 34.34 8.81
C PHE A 16 -10.79 33.64 9.87
N ILE A 17 -10.23 32.69 10.60
CA ILE A 17 -10.97 31.94 11.63
C ILE A 17 -11.45 32.87 12.76
N ARG A 18 -10.61 33.81 13.22
CA ARG A 18 -11.03 34.81 14.23
C ARG A 18 -12.18 35.68 13.74
N ARG A 19 -12.18 36.07 12.46
CA ARG A 19 -13.26 36.86 11.87
C ARG A 19 -14.56 36.05 11.80
N LEU A 20 -14.49 34.80 11.34
CA LEU A 20 -15.63 33.86 11.34
C LEU A 20 -16.25 33.71 12.74
N GLN A 21 -15.42 33.48 13.76
CA GLN A 21 -15.90 33.28 15.15
C GLN A 21 -16.49 34.55 15.79
N LYS A 22 -16.06 35.75 15.38
CA LYS A 22 -16.64 37.01 15.89
C LYS A 22 -18.06 37.24 15.38
N THR A 23 -18.37 36.79 14.16
CA THR A 23 -19.72 36.92 13.58
C THR A 23 -20.73 36.01 14.30
N TYR A 24 -20.29 34.84 14.78
CA TYR A 24 -21.10 33.91 15.58
C TYR A 24 -21.45 34.38 17.01
N LYS A 25 -20.75 35.39 17.55
CA LYS A 25 -20.89 35.82 18.95
C LYS A 25 -21.83 37.01 19.18
N LYS A 26 -22.52 37.53 18.17
CA LYS A 26 -23.50 38.61 18.36
C LYS A 26 -24.94 38.09 18.38
N VAL A 27 -25.44 37.85 19.59
CA VAL A 27 -26.87 37.87 19.92
C VAL A 27 -27.22 39.32 20.25
N GLY A 28 -27.97 40.00 19.38
CA GLY A 28 -28.45 41.37 19.61
C GLY A 28 -28.34 42.26 18.37
N THR A 29 -29.53 42.63 17.88
CA THR A 29 -29.92 43.64 16.87
C THR A 29 -28.80 44.49 16.22
N GLU A 30 -28.81 44.46 14.88
CA GLU A 30 -27.90 45.08 13.91
C GLU A 30 -26.57 44.36 13.66
N VAL A 31 -26.67 43.33 12.83
CA VAL A 31 -25.52 42.73 12.14
C VAL A 31 -25.06 43.69 11.03
N ARG A 32 -24.05 44.53 11.30
CA ARG A 32 -23.27 45.15 10.22
C ARG A 32 -22.44 44.06 9.53
N THR A 33 -23.02 43.42 8.51
CA THR A 33 -22.37 42.47 7.59
C THR A 33 -21.37 43.21 6.68
N ASN A 34 -20.21 43.58 7.20
CA ASN A 34 -19.17 44.24 6.38
C ASN A 34 -18.06 43.29 5.91
N TYR A 35 -18.26 41.96 5.89
CA TYR A 35 -17.22 41.05 5.41
C TYR A 35 -17.77 39.76 4.77
N GLU A 36 -18.56 39.90 3.71
CA GLU A 36 -18.84 38.79 2.79
C GLU A 36 -17.64 38.57 1.88
N SER A 37 -16.69 37.76 2.35
CA SER A 37 -15.64 37.22 1.48
C SER A 37 -16.08 35.85 0.95
N GLU A 38 -15.63 35.47 -0.24
CA GLU A 38 -15.93 34.14 -0.83
C GLU A 38 -15.64 33.00 0.17
N ILE A 39 -14.49 33.06 0.85
CA ILE A 39 -14.12 32.07 1.86
C ILE A 39 -15.02 32.09 3.10
N TYR A 40 -15.58 33.26 3.47
CA TYR A 40 -16.55 33.33 4.56
C TYR A 40 -17.82 32.54 4.20
N ASN A 41 -18.33 32.73 2.99
CA ASN A 41 -19.54 32.01 2.54
C ASN A 41 -19.33 30.50 2.48
N LEU A 42 -18.12 30.02 2.20
CA LEU A 42 -17.79 28.60 2.22
C LEU A 42 -17.71 28.01 3.65
N LEU A 43 -17.38 28.84 4.64
CA LEU A 43 -17.08 28.40 6.01
C LEU A 43 -18.18 28.72 7.03
N LYS A 44 -19.12 29.62 6.70
CA LYS A 44 -20.06 30.21 7.67
C LYS A 44 -20.98 29.22 8.36
N ASP A 45 -21.22 28.03 7.83
CA ASP A 45 -22.11 27.00 8.43
C ASP A 45 -21.35 25.71 8.79
N LYS A 46 -20.01 25.76 8.81
CA LYS A 46 -19.16 24.59 9.06
C LYS A 46 -18.68 24.55 10.51
N VAL A 47 -18.65 23.35 11.08
CA VAL A 47 -17.93 23.09 12.34
C VAL A 47 -16.43 23.22 12.07
N ILE A 48 -15.84 24.30 12.57
CA ILE A 48 -14.44 24.66 12.25
C ILE A 48 -13.44 23.79 12.99
N PHE A 49 -13.73 23.47 14.25
CA PHE A 49 -12.83 22.73 15.12
C PHE A 49 -13.46 21.42 15.54
N LEU A 50 -12.64 20.38 15.64
CA LEU A 50 -13.02 19.12 16.30
C LEU A 50 -13.26 19.40 17.78
N GLU A 51 -14.53 19.51 18.17
CA GLU A 51 -14.95 19.84 19.53
C GLU A 51 -14.70 18.68 20.52
N GLU A 52 -14.68 17.44 20.02
CA GLU A 52 -14.55 16.19 20.79
C GLU A 52 -13.16 15.92 21.39
N LEU A 53 -12.12 16.66 20.98
CA LEU A 53 -10.77 16.50 21.56
C LEU A 53 -10.63 17.12 22.96
N ARG A 54 -11.65 17.83 23.46
CA ARG A 54 -11.70 18.26 24.87
C ARG A 54 -11.99 17.11 25.84
N THR A 55 -12.67 16.06 25.37
CA THR A 55 -13.09 14.91 26.18
C THR A 55 -12.05 13.78 26.20
N ILE A 56 -11.16 13.72 25.21
CA ILE A 56 -10.12 12.69 25.12
C ILE A 56 -8.87 13.23 25.84
N GLY A 57 -8.77 12.96 27.15
CA GLY A 57 -7.70 13.40 28.04
C GLY A 57 -6.28 12.87 27.73
N SER A 58 -5.98 12.49 26.49
CA SER A 58 -4.65 12.03 26.07
C SER A 58 -3.84 13.19 25.50
N HIS A 59 -3.21 13.90 26.42
CA HIS A 59 -2.35 15.04 26.20
C HIS A 59 -0.96 14.66 25.63
N PRO A 60 -0.15 15.65 25.19
CA PRO A 60 0.94 16.04 26.07
C PRO A 60 0.86 17.52 26.47
N LEU A 61 0.22 17.80 27.61
CA LEU A 61 0.49 18.95 28.45
C LEU A 61 1.79 18.65 29.18
N GLN A 62 2.91 18.90 28.52
CA GLN A 62 4.14 19.19 29.26
C GLN A 62 4.59 20.64 29.13
N GLN A 63 4.07 21.43 28.17
CA GLN A 63 4.22 22.90 28.16
C GLN A 63 3.43 23.63 27.03
N GLY A 64 2.27 23.12 26.61
CA GLY A 64 1.49 23.72 25.51
C GLY A 64 0.02 23.87 25.88
N GLY A 65 -0.55 25.06 25.73
CA GLY A 65 -1.98 25.32 25.97
C GLY A 65 -2.91 24.46 25.08
N PRO A 66 -4.24 24.61 25.21
CA PRO A 66 -5.21 23.77 24.50
C PRO A 66 -4.98 23.84 22.98
N PHE A 67 -4.59 22.69 22.39
CA PHE A 67 -4.46 22.57 20.94
C PHE A 67 -5.85 22.55 20.30
N LYS A 68 -6.01 23.29 19.20
CA LYS A 68 -7.26 23.33 18.42
C LYS A 68 -7.03 22.63 17.10
N VAL A 69 -7.75 21.55 16.85
CA VAL A 69 -7.66 20.78 15.60
C VAL A 69 -8.76 21.25 14.66
N ILE A 70 -8.39 21.63 13.43
CA ILE A 70 -9.31 22.08 12.38
C ILE A 70 -9.83 20.84 11.65
N CYS A 71 -11.15 20.78 11.39
CA CYS A 71 -11.77 19.67 10.67
C CYS A 71 -11.20 19.52 9.25
N SER A 72 -11.09 18.28 8.75
CA SER A 72 -10.59 17.97 7.41
C SER A 72 -11.33 18.73 6.31
N ASP A 73 -12.66 18.78 6.37
CA ASP A 73 -13.50 19.47 5.39
C ASP A 73 -13.18 20.96 5.29
N VAL A 74 -12.87 21.57 6.44
CA VAL A 74 -12.49 22.98 6.52
C VAL A 74 -11.10 23.19 5.96
N CYS A 75 -10.16 22.27 6.23
CA CYS A 75 -8.83 22.29 5.61
C CYS A 75 -8.93 22.24 4.08
N ILE A 76 -9.79 21.39 3.52
CA ILE A 76 -10.00 21.28 2.07
C ILE A 76 -10.53 22.59 1.50
N ILE A 77 -11.51 23.22 2.16
CA ILE A 77 -12.05 24.52 1.72
C ILE A 77 -10.95 25.57 1.62
N PHE A 78 -10.06 25.65 2.63
CA PHE A 78 -8.93 26.56 2.60
C PHE A 78 -7.95 26.24 1.46
N ILE A 79 -7.58 24.96 1.28
CA ILE A 79 -6.69 24.52 0.20
C ILE A 79 -7.29 24.87 -1.16
N SER A 80 -8.54 24.49 -1.43
CA SER A 80 -9.21 24.79 -2.69
C SER A 80 -9.36 26.29 -2.94
N TYR A 81 -9.66 27.08 -1.91
CA TYR A 81 -9.76 28.54 -2.03
C TYR A 81 -8.43 29.17 -2.44
N TYR A 82 -7.31 28.77 -1.82
CA TYR A 82 -6.00 29.29 -2.17
C TYR A 82 -5.48 28.73 -3.51
N ALA A 83 -5.81 27.49 -3.85
CA ALA A 83 -5.49 26.90 -5.15
C ALA A 83 -6.16 27.68 -6.29
N LYS A 84 -7.45 28.02 -6.15
CA LYS A 84 -8.19 28.88 -7.09
C LYS A 84 -7.58 30.28 -7.25
N LYS A 85 -6.82 30.74 -6.26
CA LYS A 85 -6.09 32.02 -6.28
C LYS A 85 -4.66 31.92 -6.83
N GLY A 86 -4.26 30.74 -7.31
CA GLY A 86 -2.96 30.53 -7.94
C GLY A 86 -1.80 30.24 -6.98
N TYR A 87 -2.09 29.93 -5.70
CA TYR A 87 -1.04 29.55 -4.75
C TYR A 87 -0.54 28.14 -5.08
N GLN A 88 0.74 28.01 -5.43
CA GLN A 88 1.33 26.76 -5.92
C GLN A 88 1.24 25.63 -4.89
N GLU A 89 1.57 25.91 -3.63
CA GLU A 89 1.51 24.91 -2.55
C GLU A 89 0.08 24.40 -2.33
N ALA A 90 -0.91 25.27 -2.53
CA ALA A 90 -2.32 24.91 -2.44
C ALA A 90 -2.77 24.07 -3.65
N ILE A 91 -2.28 24.37 -4.84
CA ILE A 91 -2.51 23.57 -6.06
C ILE A 91 -1.93 22.18 -5.87
N GLU A 92 -0.66 22.07 -5.46
CA GLU A 92 -0.01 20.78 -5.20
C GLU A 92 -0.73 19.97 -4.12
N SER A 93 -1.12 20.62 -3.02
CA SER A 93 -1.89 19.97 -1.95
C SER A 93 -3.25 19.48 -2.45
N SER A 94 -3.91 20.25 -3.32
CA SER A 94 -5.18 19.88 -3.93
C SER A 94 -5.03 18.71 -4.91
N ILE A 95 -3.94 18.62 -5.67
CA ILE A 95 -3.65 17.49 -6.57
C ILE A 95 -3.44 16.22 -5.75
N LYS A 96 -2.57 16.26 -4.75
CA LYS A 96 -2.32 15.10 -3.86
C LYS A 96 -3.59 14.65 -3.16
N PHE A 97 -4.44 15.59 -2.76
CA PHE A 97 -5.75 15.26 -2.22
C PHE A 97 -6.63 14.49 -3.22
N MET A 98 -6.69 14.92 -4.48
CA MET A 98 -7.48 14.25 -5.52
C MET A 98 -6.93 12.88 -5.87
N GLU A 99 -5.61 12.71 -5.85
CA GLU A 99 -4.94 11.45 -6.17
C GLU A 99 -5.09 10.41 -5.06
N PHE A 100 -4.98 10.81 -3.80
CA PHE A 100 -4.87 9.88 -2.67
C PHE A 100 -6.11 9.85 -1.75
N GLY A 101 -6.97 10.86 -1.81
CA GLY A 101 -8.03 11.08 -0.82
C GLY A 101 -7.52 11.64 0.51
N ILE A 102 -8.44 12.09 1.38
CA ILE A 102 -8.13 12.77 2.66
C ILE A 102 -7.19 11.96 3.55
N GLU A 103 -7.53 10.69 3.73
CA GLU A 103 -6.90 9.84 4.74
C GLU A 103 -5.44 9.55 4.38
N GLN A 104 -5.19 9.08 3.15
CA GLN A 104 -3.84 8.86 2.67
C GLN A 104 -3.04 10.16 2.53
N PHE A 105 -3.66 11.27 2.15
CA PHE A 105 -2.99 12.57 2.14
C PHE A 105 -2.49 12.97 3.53
N ILE A 106 -3.32 12.81 4.57
CA ILE A 106 -2.92 13.07 5.96
C ILE A 106 -1.77 12.16 6.35
N PHE A 107 -1.86 10.86 6.07
CA PHE A 107 -0.83 9.87 6.35
C PHE A 107 0.53 10.23 5.74
N ILE A 108 0.56 10.60 4.46
CA ILE A 108 1.77 11.09 3.78
C ILE A 108 2.33 12.34 4.46
N GLN A 109 1.48 13.32 4.80
CA GLN A 109 1.93 14.59 5.38
C GLN A 109 2.46 14.47 6.81
N VAL A 110 1.89 13.57 7.61
CA VAL A 110 2.33 13.35 8.99
C VAL A 110 3.43 12.30 9.11
N GLY A 111 3.89 11.76 7.97
CA GLY A 111 4.85 10.65 7.94
C GLY A 111 4.30 9.37 8.60
N PHE A 112 2.98 9.26 8.70
CA PHE A 112 2.31 8.09 9.25
C PHE A 112 2.09 7.10 8.12
N ILE A 113 2.84 6.01 8.13
CA ILE A 113 2.57 4.87 7.28
C ILE A 113 1.58 4.01 8.07
N PRO A 114 0.28 3.93 7.70
CA PRO A 114 -0.63 3.03 8.40
C PRO A 114 -0.02 1.65 8.34
N ARG A 115 0.18 1.05 9.52
CA ARG A 115 0.68 -0.32 9.59
C ARG A 115 -0.27 -1.17 8.74
N PRO A 116 0.22 -1.82 7.67
CA PRO A 116 -0.64 -2.66 6.85
C PRO A 116 -1.35 -3.66 7.75
N GLU A 117 -2.64 -3.92 7.51
CA GLU A 117 -3.32 -5.00 8.22
C GLU A 117 -2.51 -6.28 7.96
N SER A 118 -2.25 -7.05 9.01
CA SER A 118 -1.52 -8.30 8.89
C SER A 118 -2.21 -9.43 9.63
N ILE A 119 -1.95 -10.66 9.17
CA ILE A 119 -2.45 -11.89 9.77
C ILE A 119 -1.33 -12.92 9.83
N MET A 120 -1.32 -13.73 10.88
CA MET A 120 -0.41 -14.85 11.04
C MET A 120 -1.03 -16.12 10.45
N LEU A 121 -0.35 -16.79 9.53
CA LEU A 121 -0.74 -18.09 8.99
C LEU A 121 0.45 -19.05 9.14
N ASP A 122 0.33 -20.09 9.99
CA ASP A 122 1.41 -21.05 10.30
C ASP A 122 2.78 -20.39 10.55
N ASP A 123 2.81 -19.41 11.47
CA ASP A 123 3.99 -18.62 11.86
C ASP A 123 4.56 -17.65 10.81
N ILE A 124 3.90 -17.51 9.65
CA ILE A 124 4.26 -16.51 8.65
C ILE A 124 3.32 -15.30 8.78
N GLU A 125 3.88 -14.12 8.99
CA GLU A 125 3.12 -12.86 8.91
C GLU A 125 2.86 -12.52 7.43
N TYR A 126 1.60 -12.29 7.08
CA TYR A 126 1.21 -11.75 5.78
C TYR A 126 0.53 -10.41 5.94
N LEU A 127 0.85 -9.46 5.05
CA LEU A 127 0.04 -8.28 4.85
C LEU A 127 -1.24 -8.67 4.12
N ILE A 128 -2.39 -8.22 4.59
CA ILE A 128 -3.71 -8.59 4.08
C ILE A 128 -4.50 -7.37 3.61
N ALA A 129 -5.25 -7.55 2.52
CA ALA A 129 -6.30 -6.64 2.11
C ALA A 129 -7.57 -7.43 1.79
N LYS A 130 -8.74 -6.89 2.17
CA LYS A 130 -10.05 -7.53 2.01
C LYS A 130 -10.93 -6.69 1.10
N GLU A 131 -11.59 -7.33 0.13
CA GLU A 131 -12.50 -6.64 -0.78
C GLU A 131 -13.78 -7.44 -0.97
N LYS A 132 -14.94 -6.78 -0.84
CA LYS A 132 -16.23 -7.39 -1.15
C LYS A 132 -16.43 -7.41 -2.66
N VAL A 133 -16.60 -8.59 -3.23
CA VAL A 133 -16.80 -8.78 -4.66
C VAL A 133 -18.17 -9.37 -4.95
N GLN A 134 -18.76 -8.96 -6.08
CA GLN A 134 -19.97 -9.58 -6.57
C GLN A 134 -19.63 -10.83 -7.39
N VAL A 135 -19.98 -12.00 -6.87
CA VAL A 135 -19.74 -13.29 -7.55
C VAL A 135 -20.80 -13.53 -8.63
N ASN A 136 -22.05 -13.19 -8.32
CA ASN A 136 -23.18 -13.20 -9.24
C ASN A 136 -24.25 -12.18 -8.79
N LYS A 137 -25.38 -12.09 -9.51
CA LYS A 137 -26.43 -11.09 -9.24
C LYS A 137 -26.98 -11.11 -7.80
N SER A 138 -26.96 -12.25 -7.11
CA SER A 138 -27.54 -12.40 -5.77
C SER A 138 -26.52 -12.68 -4.67
N ARG A 139 -25.23 -12.81 -4.99
CA ARG A 139 -24.19 -13.25 -4.05
C ARG A 139 -23.00 -12.30 -4.06
N GLN A 140 -22.66 -11.81 -2.89
CA GLN A 140 -21.43 -11.10 -2.59
C GLN A 140 -20.58 -11.93 -1.64
N GLU A 141 -19.27 -11.92 -1.84
CA GLU A 141 -18.30 -12.62 -1.00
C GLU A 141 -17.12 -11.71 -0.73
N GLU A 142 -16.35 -12.03 0.31
CA GLU A 142 -15.08 -11.37 0.57
C GLU A 142 -13.94 -12.11 -0.13
N VAL A 143 -13.03 -11.35 -0.72
CA VAL A 143 -11.79 -11.84 -1.32
C VAL A 143 -10.63 -11.26 -0.53
N GLN A 144 -9.66 -12.11 -0.23
CA GLN A 144 -8.48 -11.74 0.54
C GLN A 144 -7.23 -11.80 -0.34
N PHE A 145 -6.48 -10.70 -0.31
CA PHE A 145 -5.21 -10.53 -1.00
C PHE A 145 -4.08 -10.54 0.03
N PHE A 146 -2.98 -11.20 -0.30
CA PHE A 146 -1.87 -11.41 0.62
C PHE A 146 -0.56 -10.97 -0.01
N THR A 147 0.32 -10.38 0.79
CA THR A 147 1.72 -10.15 0.44
C THR A 147 2.60 -10.56 1.61
N ASN A 148 3.59 -11.41 1.36
CA ASN A 148 4.63 -11.72 2.32
C ASN A 148 5.54 -10.48 2.48
N PRO A 149 5.63 -9.87 3.68
CA PRO A 149 6.38 -8.63 3.89
C PRO A 149 7.90 -8.82 3.78
N ILE A 150 8.41 -10.06 3.86
CA ILE A 150 9.84 -10.38 3.79
C ILE A 150 10.24 -10.62 2.33
N THR A 151 9.49 -11.46 1.61
CA THR A 151 9.88 -11.88 0.25
C THR A 151 9.25 -11.02 -0.84
N GLY A 152 8.18 -10.29 -0.54
CA GLY A 152 7.36 -9.60 -1.53
C GLY A 152 6.51 -10.54 -2.40
N GLU A 153 6.56 -11.85 -2.20
CA GLU A 153 5.65 -12.78 -2.87
C GLU A 153 4.21 -12.48 -2.45
N CYS A 154 3.33 -12.32 -3.42
CA CYS A 154 1.93 -11.98 -3.19
C CYS A 154 1.00 -12.94 -3.92
N GLY A 155 -0.26 -12.93 -3.51
CA GLY A 155 -1.24 -13.87 -4.01
C GLY A 155 -2.66 -13.59 -3.54
N ILE A 156 -3.55 -14.46 -3.98
CA ILE A 156 -4.97 -14.42 -3.64
C ILE A 156 -5.31 -15.73 -2.93
N GLU A 157 -6.13 -15.67 -1.89
CA GLU A 157 -6.69 -16.88 -1.29
C GLU A 157 -7.39 -17.72 -2.37
N LEU A 158 -7.16 -19.04 -2.35
CA LEU A 158 -7.71 -19.97 -3.33
C LEU A 158 -9.25 -19.88 -3.45
N GLN A 159 -9.96 -19.75 -2.33
CA GLN A 159 -11.40 -19.60 -2.33
C GLN A 159 -11.82 -18.24 -2.91
N GLY A 160 -11.11 -17.17 -2.56
CA GLY A 160 -11.28 -15.84 -3.14
C GLY A 160 -11.05 -15.83 -4.66
N LEU A 161 -10.05 -16.56 -5.14
CA LEU A 161 -9.77 -16.74 -6.57
C LEU A 161 -10.96 -17.37 -7.31
N CYS A 162 -11.64 -18.33 -6.69
CA CYS A 162 -12.87 -18.92 -7.24
C CYS A 162 -13.99 -17.88 -7.39
N TYR A 163 -14.13 -16.96 -6.43
CA TYR A 163 -15.12 -15.89 -6.44
C TYR A 163 -14.90 -14.90 -7.58
N ILE A 164 -13.68 -14.39 -7.72
CA ILE A 164 -13.32 -13.46 -8.82
C ILE A 164 -13.27 -14.13 -10.18
N CYS A 165 -13.21 -15.47 -10.25
CA CYS A 165 -13.46 -16.22 -11.48
C CYS A 165 -14.95 -16.35 -11.85
N GLY A 166 -15.86 -15.66 -11.16
CA GLY A 166 -17.30 -15.77 -11.39
C GLY A 166 -17.91 -17.02 -10.75
N GLY A 167 -17.39 -17.42 -9.59
CA GLY A 167 -17.88 -18.56 -8.82
C GLY A 167 -17.56 -19.92 -9.47
N VAL A 168 -16.42 -20.02 -10.16
CA VAL A 168 -15.94 -21.30 -10.70
C VAL A 168 -15.73 -22.28 -9.55
N ALA A 169 -16.17 -23.52 -9.72
CA ALA A 169 -16.06 -24.53 -8.67
C ALA A 169 -14.58 -24.78 -8.31
N LEU A 170 -14.28 -24.88 -7.02
CA LEU A 170 -12.93 -25.08 -6.47
C LEU A 170 -12.17 -26.21 -7.17
N LYS A 171 -12.86 -27.32 -7.48
CA LYS A 171 -12.27 -28.47 -8.21
C LYS A 171 -11.64 -28.08 -9.55
N HIS A 172 -12.25 -27.16 -10.30
CA HIS A 172 -11.78 -26.76 -11.62
C HIS A 172 -10.58 -25.82 -11.52
N VAL A 173 -10.59 -24.92 -10.54
CA VAL A 173 -9.43 -24.09 -10.24
C VAL A 173 -8.26 -24.96 -9.77
N LYS A 174 -8.48 -25.90 -8.84
CA LYS A 174 -7.44 -26.84 -8.39
C LYS A 174 -6.85 -27.67 -9.53
N THR A 175 -7.69 -28.22 -10.42
CA THR A 175 -7.21 -28.96 -11.60
C THR A 175 -6.26 -28.11 -12.47
N PHE A 176 -6.54 -26.81 -12.63
CA PHE A 176 -5.65 -25.91 -13.35
C PHE A 176 -4.34 -25.67 -12.59
N LEU A 177 -4.41 -25.47 -11.28
CA LEU A 177 -3.25 -25.24 -10.41
C LEU A 177 -2.33 -26.46 -10.35
N ASP A 178 -2.87 -27.68 -10.32
CA ASP A 178 -2.10 -28.91 -10.28
C ASP A 178 -1.22 -29.11 -11.53
N ALA A 179 -1.57 -28.44 -12.64
CA ALA A 179 -0.76 -28.41 -13.87
C ALA A 179 0.33 -27.32 -13.88
N GLN A 180 0.39 -26.46 -12.86
CA GLN A 180 1.40 -25.41 -12.74
C GLN A 180 2.55 -25.87 -11.84
N GLN A 181 3.76 -25.44 -12.16
CA GLN A 181 4.91 -25.62 -11.27
C GLN A 181 4.81 -24.60 -10.12
N ASP A 182 4.88 -25.09 -8.89
CA ASP A 182 4.90 -24.29 -7.64
C ASP A 182 3.83 -23.18 -7.57
N PRO A 183 2.53 -23.54 -7.56
CA PRO A 183 1.46 -22.56 -7.73
C PRO A 183 1.12 -21.72 -6.50
N TYR A 184 1.66 -22.06 -5.32
CA TYR A 184 1.24 -21.48 -4.05
C TYR A 184 2.36 -20.69 -3.39
N VAL A 185 2.01 -19.55 -2.79
CA VAL A 185 2.86 -18.91 -1.76
C VAL A 185 2.74 -19.70 -0.46
N GLN A 186 1.53 -20.22 -0.17
CA GLN A 186 1.25 -21.04 1.00
C GLN A 186 0.33 -22.20 0.63
N ALA A 187 0.89 -23.41 0.58
CA ALA A 187 0.16 -24.62 0.21
C ALA A 187 -0.40 -25.40 1.41
N ASN A 188 0.32 -25.36 2.55
CA ASN A 188 0.13 -26.27 3.69
C ASN A 188 -0.72 -25.67 4.83
N HIS A 189 -1.68 -24.81 4.50
CA HIS A 189 -2.59 -24.18 5.44
C HIS A 189 -4.03 -24.30 4.92
N PRO A 190 -5.07 -24.37 5.78
CA PRO A 190 -6.46 -24.38 5.34
C PRO A 190 -6.80 -23.20 4.41
N GLN A 191 -6.20 -22.04 4.68
CA GLN A 191 -6.24 -20.89 3.79
C GLN A 191 -5.02 -20.92 2.85
N GLN A 192 -5.20 -21.54 1.69
CA GLN A 192 -4.16 -21.66 0.66
C GLN A 192 -4.03 -20.34 -0.14
N ILE A 193 -2.81 -19.86 -0.34
CA ILE A 193 -2.53 -18.62 -1.09
C ILE A 193 -1.91 -18.98 -2.43
N VAL A 194 -2.58 -18.63 -3.53
CA VAL A 194 -2.12 -18.87 -4.90
C VAL A 194 -1.22 -17.72 -5.35
N LYS A 195 -0.05 -18.00 -5.92
CA LYS A 195 0.90 -16.97 -6.40
C LYS A 195 0.22 -16.02 -7.39
N ALA A 196 0.52 -14.73 -7.30
CA ALA A 196 -0.08 -13.69 -8.14
C ALA A 196 0.11 -13.97 -9.64
N SER A 197 1.30 -14.40 -10.06
CA SER A 197 1.59 -14.78 -11.45
C SER A 197 0.68 -15.93 -11.94
N ILE A 198 0.33 -16.86 -11.06
CA ILE A 198 -0.57 -17.97 -11.36
C ILE A 198 -2.03 -17.52 -11.31
N CYS A 199 -2.41 -16.64 -10.39
CA CYS A 199 -3.73 -16.01 -10.36
C CYS A 199 -4.05 -15.31 -11.68
N ALA A 200 -3.08 -14.59 -12.27
CA ALA A 200 -3.24 -13.97 -13.59
C ALA A 200 -3.53 -15.02 -14.68
N LYS A 201 -2.81 -16.15 -14.69
CA LYS A 201 -3.07 -17.25 -15.64
C LYS A 201 -4.46 -17.88 -15.45
N VAL A 202 -4.88 -18.06 -14.20
CA VAL A 202 -6.22 -18.60 -13.87
C VAL A 202 -7.31 -17.67 -14.38
N LEU A 203 -7.18 -16.36 -14.11
CA LEU A 203 -8.13 -15.34 -14.56
C LEU A 203 -8.18 -15.27 -16.09
N GLU A 204 -7.03 -15.29 -16.76
CA GLU A 204 -6.93 -15.32 -18.22
C GLU A 204 -7.59 -16.57 -18.80
N HIS A 205 -7.33 -17.73 -18.20
CA HIS A 205 -7.89 -18.99 -18.65
C HIS A 205 -9.41 -19.00 -18.57
N PHE A 206 -9.99 -18.71 -17.40
CA PHE A 206 -11.45 -18.73 -17.23
C PHE A 206 -12.16 -17.54 -17.88
N GLY A 207 -11.46 -16.42 -18.06
CA GLY A 207 -11.96 -15.25 -18.76
C GLY A 207 -12.03 -15.45 -20.28
N HIS A 208 -10.96 -15.95 -20.90
CA HIS A 208 -10.80 -15.87 -22.36
C HIS A 208 -10.72 -17.23 -23.06
N GLN A 209 -10.17 -18.26 -22.41
CA GLN A 209 -9.81 -19.52 -23.07
C GLN A 209 -10.84 -20.63 -22.80
N HIS A 210 -11.24 -20.80 -21.55
CA HIS A 210 -12.13 -21.85 -21.09
C HIS A 210 -13.58 -21.62 -21.58
N LYS A 211 -14.31 -22.71 -21.85
CA LYS A 211 -15.73 -22.67 -22.21
C LYS A 211 -16.58 -23.30 -21.09
N PRO A 212 -17.61 -22.61 -20.58
CA PRO A 212 -18.01 -21.24 -20.91
C PRO A 212 -17.05 -20.19 -20.32
N ARG A 213 -16.87 -19.09 -21.06
CA ARG A 213 -16.10 -17.93 -20.62
C ARG A 213 -16.82 -17.19 -19.50
N LYS A 214 -16.06 -16.64 -18.55
CA LYS A 214 -16.60 -15.91 -17.39
C LYS A 214 -16.27 -14.42 -17.52
N THR A 215 -17.29 -13.59 -17.74
CA THR A 215 -17.14 -12.13 -17.83
C THR A 215 -16.59 -11.51 -16.54
N VAL A 216 -16.94 -12.07 -15.38
CA VAL A 216 -16.38 -11.66 -14.08
C VAL A 216 -14.87 -11.91 -14.05
N ALA A 217 -14.41 -13.07 -14.52
CA ALA A 217 -12.98 -13.37 -14.61
C ALA A 217 -12.25 -12.42 -15.57
N GLN A 218 -12.85 -12.07 -16.72
CA GLN A 218 -12.30 -11.08 -17.66
C GLN A 218 -12.14 -9.70 -17.02
N HIS A 219 -13.17 -9.26 -16.27
CA HIS A 219 -13.10 -7.99 -15.54
C HIS A 219 -11.93 -7.99 -14.56
N TRP A 220 -11.80 -9.02 -13.73
CA TRP A 220 -10.71 -9.12 -12.77
C TRP A 220 -9.33 -9.32 -13.40
N ALA A 221 -9.24 -10.01 -14.53
CA ALA A 221 -8.00 -10.11 -15.31
C ALA A 221 -7.50 -8.71 -15.73
N ASN A 222 -8.42 -7.82 -16.14
CA ASN A 222 -8.08 -6.44 -16.51
C ASN A 222 -7.79 -5.56 -15.29
N THR A 223 -8.63 -5.63 -14.25
CA THR A 223 -8.51 -4.82 -13.03
C THR A 223 -7.22 -5.10 -12.28
N LEU A 224 -6.76 -6.35 -12.30
CA LEU A 224 -5.52 -6.78 -11.67
C LEU A 224 -4.36 -6.84 -12.65
N ASN A 225 -4.36 -6.12 -13.77
CA ASN A 225 -3.21 -6.09 -14.68
C ASN A 225 -2.42 -4.78 -14.53
N PRO A 226 -1.12 -4.80 -14.17
CA PRO A 226 -0.29 -5.95 -13.79
C PRO A 226 -0.52 -6.41 -12.34
N ILE A 227 -0.62 -7.72 -12.12
CA ILE A 227 -1.17 -8.26 -10.87
C ILE A 227 -0.30 -8.02 -9.65
N VAL A 228 1.02 -8.15 -9.78
CA VAL A 228 1.93 -7.98 -8.64
C VAL A 228 1.90 -6.54 -8.11
N PRO A 229 2.11 -5.49 -8.94
CA PRO A 229 2.00 -4.11 -8.46
C PRO A 229 0.64 -3.77 -7.85
N VAL A 230 -0.45 -4.27 -8.44
CA VAL A 230 -1.81 -4.03 -7.92
C VAL A 230 -2.01 -4.68 -6.55
N LEU A 231 -1.56 -5.93 -6.37
CA LEU A 231 -1.67 -6.59 -5.07
C LEU A 231 -0.78 -5.93 -4.00
N HIS A 232 0.45 -5.54 -4.35
CA HIS A 232 1.32 -4.77 -3.46
C HIS A 232 0.67 -3.46 -3.02
N GLN A 233 0.06 -2.72 -3.95
CA GLN A 233 -0.68 -1.50 -3.63
C GLN A 233 -1.87 -1.79 -2.69
N LYS A 234 -2.66 -2.83 -2.98
CA LYS A 234 -3.82 -3.22 -2.15
C LYS A 234 -3.42 -3.55 -0.72
N THR A 235 -2.34 -4.31 -0.54
CA THR A 235 -1.85 -4.72 0.80
C THR A 235 -0.96 -3.66 1.45
N ASN A 236 -0.83 -2.46 0.86
CA ASN A 236 0.08 -1.41 1.31
C ASN A 236 1.52 -1.93 1.55
N TYR A 237 1.98 -2.86 0.70
CA TYR A 237 3.32 -3.44 0.79
C TYR A 237 4.34 -2.40 0.38
N GLN A 238 5.36 -2.25 1.22
CA GLN A 238 6.55 -1.48 0.91
C GLN A 238 7.71 -2.46 0.87
N ALA A 239 8.41 -2.49 -0.26
CA ALA A 239 9.62 -3.29 -0.35
C ALA A 239 10.55 -2.89 0.80
N PRO A 240 11.10 -3.87 1.55
CA PRO A 240 12.14 -3.60 2.53
C PRO A 240 13.19 -2.72 1.85
N ALA A 241 13.50 -1.57 2.46
CA ALA A 241 14.62 -0.77 1.98
C ALA A 241 15.84 -1.68 2.02
N VAL A 242 16.46 -1.94 0.85
CA VAL A 242 17.69 -2.71 0.78
C VAL A 242 18.68 -2.01 1.68
N THR A 243 18.89 -2.58 2.86
CA THR A 243 19.83 -1.99 3.81
C THR A 243 21.23 -2.23 3.26
N ASP A 244 22.18 -1.35 3.57
CA ASP A 244 23.58 -1.53 3.14
C ASP A 244 24.12 -2.93 3.48
N ARG A 245 23.61 -3.52 4.58
CA ARG A 245 23.92 -4.88 5.00
C ARG A 245 23.44 -5.96 4.03
N GLU A 246 22.26 -5.83 3.44
CA GLU A 246 21.73 -6.80 2.46
C GLU A 246 22.47 -6.71 1.13
N SER A 247 22.84 -5.50 0.70
CA SER A 247 23.72 -5.28 -0.45
C SER A 247 25.10 -5.92 -0.21
N MET A 248 25.66 -5.76 0.99
CA MET A 248 26.92 -6.42 1.37
C MET A 248 26.80 -7.94 1.38
N LEU A 249 25.71 -8.49 1.92
CA LEU A 249 25.46 -9.94 1.92
C LEU A 249 25.26 -10.50 0.50
N GLN A 250 24.58 -9.78 -0.39
CA GLN A 250 24.45 -10.18 -1.79
C GLN A 250 25.80 -10.15 -2.52
N ALA A 251 26.62 -9.14 -2.26
CA ALA A 251 27.98 -9.08 -2.78
C ALA A 251 28.84 -10.26 -2.26
N GLU A 252 28.70 -10.60 -0.99
CA GLU A 252 29.41 -11.73 -0.38
C GLU A 252 28.93 -13.08 -0.93
N ILE A 253 27.62 -13.26 -1.13
CA ILE A 253 27.06 -14.46 -1.79
C ILE A 253 27.56 -14.57 -3.25
N ALA A 254 27.63 -13.46 -3.98
CA ALA A 254 28.16 -13.46 -5.34
C ALA A 254 29.64 -13.85 -5.37
N ASN A 255 30.43 -13.33 -4.43
CA ASN A 255 31.85 -13.66 -4.29
C ASN A 255 32.05 -15.15 -3.92
N LEU A 256 31.28 -15.67 -2.97
CA LEU A 256 31.31 -17.09 -2.59
C LEU A 256 30.92 -18.01 -3.74
N LYS A 257 29.96 -17.62 -4.59
CA LYS A 257 29.60 -18.39 -5.79
C LYS A 257 30.73 -18.44 -6.82
N GLN A 258 31.39 -17.31 -7.06
CA GLN A 258 32.56 -17.26 -7.95
C GLN A 258 33.70 -18.13 -7.42
N GLU A 259 33.96 -18.08 -6.11
CA GLU A 259 35.00 -18.91 -5.49
C GLU A 259 34.67 -20.41 -5.60
N ILE A 260 33.42 -20.80 -5.35
CA ILE A 260 32.99 -22.19 -5.53
C ILE A 260 33.17 -22.65 -6.98
N GLU A 261 32.78 -21.82 -7.96
CA GLU A 261 32.93 -22.14 -9.38
C GLU A 261 34.41 -22.28 -9.78
N HIS A 262 35.27 -21.39 -9.29
CA HIS A 262 36.71 -21.46 -9.49
C HIS A 262 37.33 -22.73 -8.86
N LEU A 263 36.97 -23.06 -7.62
CA LEU A 263 37.44 -24.29 -6.95
C LEU A 263 36.96 -25.55 -7.67
N GLN A 264 35.75 -25.55 -8.21
CA GLN A 264 35.23 -26.65 -9.04
C GLN A 264 36.04 -26.80 -10.34
N GLN A 265 36.40 -25.69 -10.99
CA GLN A 265 37.27 -25.72 -12.18
C GLN A 265 38.68 -26.23 -11.83
N LEU A 266 39.26 -25.78 -10.72
CA LEU A 266 40.56 -26.24 -10.24
C LEU A 266 40.55 -27.75 -9.95
N ALA A 267 39.50 -28.23 -9.30
CA ALA A 267 39.29 -29.66 -9.02
C ALA A 267 39.10 -30.49 -10.30
N HIS A 268 38.46 -29.93 -11.34
CA HIS A 268 38.35 -30.57 -12.65
C HIS A 268 39.68 -30.65 -13.38
N GLN A 269 40.51 -29.61 -13.32
CA GLN A 269 41.83 -29.60 -13.96
C GLN A 269 42.86 -30.50 -13.28
N THR A 270 42.67 -30.79 -11.99
CA THR A 270 43.57 -31.62 -11.16
C THR A 270 43.08 -33.06 -10.99
N ARG A 271 41.90 -33.39 -11.54
CA ARG A 271 41.47 -34.77 -11.77
C ARG A 271 42.20 -35.33 -12.99
N GLY A 272 43.33 -36.01 -12.75
CA GLY A 272 43.94 -36.93 -13.70
C GLY A 272 43.12 -38.21 -13.88
N SER A 273 43.69 -39.21 -14.56
CA SER A 273 43.07 -40.49 -14.96
C SER A 273 42.53 -41.35 -13.79
N GLY A 274 41.45 -40.91 -13.16
CA GLY A 274 40.62 -41.65 -12.22
C GLY A 274 40.57 -41.07 -10.80
N ASN A 275 41.65 -40.48 -10.28
CA ASN A 275 41.72 -39.96 -8.90
C ASN A 275 42.26 -38.52 -8.85
N MET A 276 41.84 -37.76 -7.83
CA MET A 276 42.26 -36.37 -7.63
C MET A 276 43.69 -36.30 -7.10
N ASP A 277 44.57 -35.56 -7.78
CA ASP A 277 45.90 -35.27 -7.28
C ASP A 277 45.84 -34.11 -6.28
N TRP A 278 45.70 -34.47 -5.00
CA TRP A 278 45.63 -33.51 -3.90
C TRP A 278 46.88 -32.64 -3.77
N HIS A 279 48.04 -33.15 -4.20
CA HIS A 279 49.28 -32.39 -4.12
C HIS A 279 49.31 -31.28 -5.18
N ASP A 280 48.94 -31.57 -6.43
CA ASP A 280 48.83 -30.55 -7.49
C ASP A 280 47.70 -29.54 -7.20
N PHE A 281 46.56 -30.01 -6.67
CA PHE A 281 45.46 -29.13 -6.24
C PHE A 281 45.91 -28.13 -5.16
N LEU A 282 46.54 -28.60 -4.08
CA LEU A 282 47.01 -27.73 -3.00
C LEU A 282 48.11 -26.77 -3.46
N VAL A 283 49.04 -27.22 -4.33
CA VAL A 283 50.09 -26.36 -4.87
C VAL A 283 49.51 -25.23 -5.74
N ARG A 284 48.46 -25.50 -6.51
CA ARG A 284 47.79 -24.47 -7.34
C ARG A 284 46.91 -23.54 -6.50
N PHE A 285 46.21 -24.07 -5.50
CA PHE A 285 45.42 -23.29 -4.57
C PHE A 285 46.27 -22.32 -3.74
N LEU A 286 47.45 -22.75 -3.27
CA LEU A 286 48.36 -21.94 -2.44
C LEU A 286 49.26 -20.96 -3.22
N LYS A 287 49.27 -21.03 -4.56
CA LYS A 287 50.04 -20.13 -5.44
C LYS A 287 49.26 -18.89 -5.90
N GLN A 288 47.98 -18.81 -5.54
CA GLN A 288 47.13 -17.63 -5.73
C GLN A 288 47.16 -16.76 -4.48
#